data_AF-A0A7C2XQP1-F1
#
_entry.id   AF-A0A7C2XQP1-F1
#
_cell.length_a   1.000
_cell.length_b   1.000
_cell.length_c   1.000
_cell.angle_alpha   90.00
_cell.angle_beta   90.00
_cell.angle_gamma   90.00
#
_symmetry.space_group_name_H-M   'P 1'
#
loop_
_entity.id
_entity.type
_entity.pdbx_description
1 polymer ?
#
loop_
_entity_poly.entity_id
_entity_poly.type
_entity_poly.pdbx_seq_one_letter_code
_entity_poly.pdbx_strand_id
1 'polypeptide(L)'
;MLSRRLIGWLLLMLLLGEGIERARAQISLRSDLVTVDVTVFDAEGNYVTDLQKDDFELRHDGVPQPIAFFEAQIRPELTRPLAVVFALDTSGSVGPQIAEQQQAARQFLSLIHPGSVFAVIGFNDRVRVFQRFTNDPARIERAFERAREVGGRTRLYDALDRAITLLSREAPRRRDGRIVRRVVIVITDGFDYTSTISHTEVIHRANAAEVTIYSITLPSYVLSVTGRRRVPTLLDASGIVRQTGGRDFSAEERDFAPIFKAIAEEIRASYTLAYYPPLEHRRDGRFHEITVTVRRPGLIVRQSRRGYLAPQG
;
A
#
# COMPACT_ATOMS: atom_id res chain seq x y z
N MET A 1 72.37 -29.90 5.70
CA MET A 1 71.36 -30.22 4.66
C MET A 1 69.97 -29.83 5.17
N LEU A 2 69.68 -28.53 5.13
CA LEU A 2 68.34 -27.97 5.32
C LEU A 2 67.69 -27.86 3.94
N SER A 3 66.57 -28.53 3.73
CA SER A 3 65.45 -28.12 2.86
C SER A 3 64.66 -29.38 2.46
N ARG A 4 63.44 -29.48 2.98
CA ARG A 4 62.29 -30.24 2.44
C ARG A 4 61.12 -30.37 3.42
N ARG A 5 61.21 -29.83 4.64
CA ARG A 5 60.12 -29.89 5.63
C ARG A 5 59.34 -28.59 5.86
N LEU A 6 59.66 -27.50 5.14
CA LEU A 6 59.02 -26.19 5.33
C LEU A 6 58.00 -25.80 4.25
N ILE A 7 57.78 -26.62 3.22
CA ILE A 7 56.81 -26.33 2.15
C ILE A 7 55.42 -26.94 2.45
N GLY A 8 55.34 -27.93 3.34
CA GLY A 8 54.06 -28.59 3.70
C GLY A 8 53.17 -27.80 4.66
N TRP A 9 53.72 -26.85 5.43
CA TRP A 9 52.96 -26.08 6.41
C TRP A 9 52.40 -24.76 5.89
N LEU A 10 52.96 -24.21 4.81
CA LEU A 10 52.42 -23.01 4.17
C LEU A 10 51.22 -23.31 3.25
N LEU A 11 51.12 -24.53 2.71
CA LEU A 11 49.95 -24.94 1.91
C LEU A 11 48.75 -25.38 2.77
N LEU A 12 48.95 -25.75 4.03
CA LEU A 12 47.86 -26.14 4.93
C LEU A 12 47.17 -24.94 5.60
N MET A 13 47.84 -23.77 5.65
CA MET A 13 47.25 -22.53 6.13
C MET A 13 46.54 -21.70 5.06
N LEU A 14 46.76 -22.00 3.77
CA LEU A 14 46.02 -21.36 2.67
C LEU A 14 44.69 -22.07 2.31
N LEU A 15 44.45 -23.26 2.84
CA LEU A 15 43.22 -24.04 2.63
C LEU A 15 42.24 -23.98 3.82
N LEU A 16 42.52 -23.16 4.82
CA LEU A 16 41.62 -22.86 5.94
C LEU A 16 40.99 -21.45 5.84
N GLY A 17 41.10 -20.82 4.66
CA GLY A 17 40.60 -19.46 4.39
C GLY A 17 39.27 -19.39 3.63
N GLU A 18 38.73 -20.51 3.15
CA GLU A 18 37.49 -20.54 2.36
C GLU A 18 36.56 -21.60 2.95
N GLY A 19 35.51 -21.18 3.67
CA GLY A 19 34.53 -22.14 4.16
C GLY A 19 33.72 -21.74 5.38
N ILE A 20 33.93 -20.56 5.96
CA ILE A 20 32.88 -19.93 6.77
C ILE A 20 32.04 -19.08 5.82
N GLU A 21 31.40 -19.74 4.85
CA GLU A 21 30.08 -19.27 4.44
C GLU A 21 29.26 -19.34 5.72
N ARG A 22 29.09 -18.18 6.38
CA ARG A 22 27.94 -17.96 7.21
C ARG A 22 26.76 -18.30 6.31
N ALA A 23 26.25 -19.52 6.43
CA ALA A 23 24.86 -19.82 6.19
C ALA A 23 24.12 -18.79 7.05
N ARG A 24 23.87 -17.61 6.46
CA ARG A 24 22.81 -16.73 6.92
C ARG A 24 21.65 -17.68 6.94
N ALA A 25 21.26 -18.11 8.13
CA ALA A 25 20.01 -18.77 8.36
C ALA A 25 19.01 -17.89 7.64
N GLN A 26 18.63 -18.33 6.45
CA GLN A 26 17.66 -17.66 5.64
C GLN A 26 16.41 -18.00 6.41
N ILE A 27 16.10 -17.16 7.40
CA ILE A 27 14.90 -17.29 8.20
C ILE A 27 13.80 -17.20 7.15
N SER A 28 13.31 -18.36 6.75
CA SER A 28 12.08 -18.54 6.01
C SER A 28 10.96 -18.20 7.00
N LEU A 29 10.85 -16.92 7.36
CA LEU A 29 9.74 -16.37 8.11
C LEU A 29 8.56 -16.32 7.12
N ARG A 30 8.00 -17.48 6.80
CA ARG A 30 6.74 -17.57 6.08
C ARG A 30 5.64 -17.04 7.02
N SER A 31 5.18 -15.83 6.71
CA SER A 31 3.78 -15.38 6.75
C SER A 31 2.93 -15.42 8.03
N ASP A 32 3.48 -15.62 9.22
CA ASP A 32 2.66 -15.59 10.44
C ASP A 32 2.56 -14.21 11.12
N LEU A 33 3.31 -13.21 10.64
CA LEU A 33 3.20 -11.84 11.12
C LEU A 33 2.03 -11.14 10.44
N VAL A 34 1.13 -10.58 11.24
CA VAL A 34 0.08 -9.69 10.75
C VAL A 34 0.54 -8.25 10.96
N THR A 35 0.61 -7.50 9.87
CA THR A 35 1.09 -6.12 9.86
C THR A 35 -0.07 -5.12 9.82
N VAL A 36 -0.03 -4.03 10.57
CA VAL A 36 -1.04 -2.96 10.50
C VAL A 36 -0.30 -1.64 10.36
N ASP A 37 -0.59 -0.90 9.31
CA ASP A 37 -0.12 0.48 9.17
C ASP A 37 -1.08 1.40 9.93
N VAL A 38 -0.55 2.42 10.60
CA VAL A 38 -1.31 3.28 11.49
C VAL A 38 -0.90 4.72 11.26
N THR A 39 -1.86 5.62 11.10
CA THR A 39 -1.62 7.06 11.06
C THR A 39 -2.30 7.69 12.26
N VAL A 40 -1.58 8.59 12.94
CA VAL A 40 -2.05 9.22 14.18
C VAL A 40 -2.12 10.72 14.01
N PHE A 41 -3.17 11.33 14.56
CA PHE A 41 -3.48 12.74 14.42
C PHE A 41 -3.75 13.38 15.79
N ASP A 42 -3.45 14.66 15.92
CA ASP A 42 -3.95 15.49 17.02
C ASP A 42 -5.38 15.98 16.73
N ALA A 43 -5.94 16.78 17.64
CA ALA A 43 -7.31 17.32 17.52
C ALA A 43 -7.43 18.33 16.37
N GLU A 44 -6.33 18.97 16.00
CA GLU A 44 -6.20 19.94 14.92
C GLU A 44 -6.03 19.26 13.54
N GLY A 45 -5.82 17.93 13.52
CA GLY A 45 -5.67 17.14 12.31
C GLY A 45 -4.24 17.06 11.78
N ASN A 46 -3.24 17.51 12.54
CA ASN A 46 -1.83 17.36 12.18
C ASN A 46 -1.36 15.93 12.44
N TYR A 47 -0.45 15.44 11.60
CA TYR A 47 0.17 14.13 11.78
C TYR A 47 1.09 14.12 13.01
N VAL A 48 0.86 13.18 13.92
CA VAL A 48 1.73 12.94 15.08
C VAL A 48 2.77 11.90 14.71
N THR A 49 4.03 12.31 14.66
CA THR A 49 5.13 11.57 14.01
C THR A 49 6.29 11.20 14.96
N ASP A 50 6.13 11.50 16.25
CA ASP A 50 7.14 11.30 17.30
C ASP A 50 6.87 10.08 18.20
N LEU A 51 5.80 9.32 17.94
CA LEU A 51 5.39 8.18 18.79
C LEU A 51 6.41 7.05 18.73
N GLN A 52 6.60 6.42 19.89
CA GLN A 52 7.42 5.24 20.07
C GLN A 52 6.55 3.98 20.14
N LYS A 53 7.18 2.81 20.00
CA LYS A 53 6.51 1.51 20.10
C LYS A 53 5.60 1.41 21.33
N ASP A 54 6.08 1.86 22.48
CA ASP A 54 5.38 1.72 23.76
C ASP A 54 4.20 2.67 23.93
N ASP A 55 4.04 3.64 23.01
CA ASP A 55 2.84 4.48 22.94
C ASP A 55 1.64 3.73 22.34
N PHE A 56 1.87 2.60 21.65
CA PHE A 56 0.82 1.83 20.99
C PHE A 56 0.37 0.63 21.83
N GLU A 57 -0.93 0.35 21.77
CA GLU A 57 -1.50 -0.91 22.23
C GLU A 57 -2.21 -1.58 21.06
N LEU A 58 -1.78 -2.81 20.76
CA LEU A 58 -2.38 -3.64 19.72
C LEU A 58 -3.19 -4.76 20.37
N ARG A 59 -4.42 -4.95 19.93
CA ARG A 59 -5.32 -6.02 20.38
C ARG A 59 -5.73 -6.88 19.19
N HIS A 60 -5.79 -8.18 19.43
CA HIS A 60 -6.34 -9.20 18.54
C HIS A 60 -7.59 -9.76 19.23
N ASP A 61 -8.77 -9.61 18.62
CA ASP A 61 -10.07 -9.97 19.21
C ASP A 61 -10.25 -9.41 20.64
N GLY A 62 -9.87 -8.14 20.82
CA GLY A 62 -9.92 -7.46 22.11
C GLY A 62 -8.82 -7.85 23.12
N VAL A 63 -8.03 -8.89 22.84
CA VAL A 63 -6.93 -9.36 23.70
C VAL A 63 -5.62 -8.66 23.33
N PRO A 64 -4.92 -8.00 24.27
CA PRO A 64 -3.63 -7.35 24.00
C PRO A 64 -2.59 -8.33 23.45
N GLN A 65 -1.86 -7.91 22.42
CA GLN A 65 -0.78 -8.68 21.79
C GLN A 65 0.54 -7.90 21.84
N PRO A 66 1.68 -8.59 22.03
CA PRO A 66 2.98 -7.94 21.95
C PRO A 66 3.26 -7.48 20.51
N ILE A 67 3.63 -6.20 20.37
CA ILE A 67 4.11 -5.67 19.10
C ILE A 67 5.49 -6.28 18.82
N ALA A 68 5.56 -7.21 17.87
CA ALA A 68 6.79 -7.91 17.48
C ALA A 68 7.71 -7.02 16.62
N PHE A 69 7.11 -6.14 15.82
CA PHE A 69 7.82 -5.21 14.94
C PHE A 69 7.18 -3.82 14.99
N PHE A 70 8.02 -2.78 15.00
CA PHE A 70 7.62 -1.38 14.99
C PHE A 70 8.54 -0.59 14.05
N GLU A 71 7.96 0.21 13.16
CA GLU A 71 8.70 1.11 12.28
C GLU A 71 7.95 2.44 12.09
N ALA A 72 8.62 3.56 12.35
CA ALA A 72 8.10 4.90 12.07
C ALA A 72 8.64 5.39 10.71
N GLN A 73 7.76 5.65 9.75
CA GLN A 73 8.17 5.92 8.35
C GLN A 73 8.68 7.35 8.09
N ILE A 74 8.67 8.22 9.10
CA ILE A 74 9.03 9.65 9.01
C ILE A 74 10.53 9.87 8.78
N ARG A 75 11.36 8.97 9.28
CA ARG A 75 12.80 9.02 9.09
C ARG A 75 13.11 8.64 7.62
N PRO A 76 13.70 9.51 6.80
CA PRO A 76 13.99 9.21 5.38
C PRO A 76 14.79 7.91 5.19
N GLU A 77 15.69 7.62 6.13
CA GLU A 77 16.48 6.40 6.21
C GLU A 77 15.64 5.16 6.57
N LEU A 78 14.45 5.34 7.15
CA LEU A 78 13.47 4.31 7.52
C LEU A 78 12.25 4.23 6.59
N THR A 79 12.07 5.18 5.68
CA THR A 79 10.94 5.14 4.75
C THR A 79 11.03 3.89 3.87
N ARG A 80 9.99 3.06 3.88
CA ARG A 80 9.94 1.85 3.05
C ARG A 80 9.73 2.23 1.58
N PRO A 81 10.42 1.58 0.62
CA PRO A 81 10.06 1.68 -0.79
C PRO A 81 8.62 1.26 -1.02
N LEU A 82 7.93 1.94 -1.93
CA LEU A 82 6.57 1.60 -2.32
C LEU A 82 6.54 0.83 -3.64
N ALA A 83 5.57 -0.07 -3.78
CA ALA A 83 5.07 -0.52 -5.07
C ALA A 83 3.67 0.07 -5.23
N VAL A 84 3.50 0.95 -6.21
CA VAL A 84 2.25 1.67 -6.43
C VAL A 84 1.66 1.28 -7.77
N VAL A 85 0.36 0.96 -7.79
CA VAL A 85 -0.41 0.90 -9.04
C VAL A 85 -1.32 2.12 -9.09
N PHE A 86 -1.14 2.97 -10.09
CA PHE A 86 -2.11 3.98 -10.46
C PHE A 86 -3.20 3.32 -11.32
N ALA A 87 -4.44 3.34 -10.85
CA ALA A 87 -5.60 2.86 -11.58
C ALA A 87 -6.41 4.06 -12.06
N LEU A 88 -6.33 4.34 -13.36
CA LEU A 88 -6.93 5.51 -13.98
C LEU A 88 -8.26 5.14 -14.61
N ASP A 89 -9.35 5.74 -14.15
CA ASP A 89 -10.65 5.61 -14.79
C ASP A 89 -10.66 6.41 -16.09
N THR A 90 -10.82 5.71 -17.21
CA THR A 90 -10.83 6.27 -18.56
C THR A 90 -12.23 6.22 -19.17
N SER A 91 -13.26 6.03 -18.33
CA SER A 91 -14.65 6.07 -18.77
C SER A 91 -15.08 7.48 -19.18
N GLY A 92 -16.20 7.56 -19.92
CA GLY A 92 -16.70 8.84 -20.45
C GLY A 92 -17.14 9.85 -19.38
N SER A 93 -17.40 9.41 -18.14
CA SER A 93 -17.93 10.26 -17.06
C SER A 93 -16.86 11.09 -16.34
N VAL A 94 -15.59 10.66 -16.36
CA VAL A 94 -14.49 11.35 -15.66
C VAL A 94 -14.01 12.58 -16.44
N GLY A 95 -14.09 12.54 -17.78
CA GLY A 95 -13.64 13.62 -18.66
C GLY A 95 -12.11 13.76 -18.73
N PRO A 96 -11.58 14.68 -19.55
CA PRO A 96 -10.15 14.82 -19.74
C PRO A 96 -9.52 15.70 -18.64
N GLN A 97 -8.86 15.10 -17.64
CA GLN A 97 -7.94 15.80 -16.71
C GLN A 97 -6.55 15.16 -16.66
N ILE A 98 -6.08 14.69 -17.81
CA ILE A 98 -4.83 13.91 -17.89
C ILE A 98 -3.62 14.78 -17.52
N ALA A 99 -3.61 16.06 -17.90
CA ALA A 99 -2.47 16.95 -17.65
C ALA A 99 -2.28 17.23 -16.15
N GLU A 100 -3.38 17.49 -15.44
CA GLU A 100 -3.38 17.76 -13.99
C GLU A 100 -3.01 16.50 -13.21
N GLN A 101 -3.56 15.34 -13.59
CA GLN A 101 -3.21 14.05 -13.00
C GLN A 101 -1.74 13.70 -13.22
N GLN A 102 -1.18 13.99 -14.40
CA GLN A 102 0.25 13.77 -14.69
C GLN A 102 1.15 14.64 -13.84
N GLN A 103 0.84 15.93 -13.74
CA GLN A 103 1.64 16.86 -12.95
C GLN A 103 1.64 16.42 -11.48
N ALA A 104 0.48 16.06 -10.95
CA ALA A 104 0.34 15.58 -9.58
C ALA A 104 1.04 14.23 -9.36
N ALA A 105 0.94 13.31 -10.31
CA ALA A 105 1.67 12.05 -10.27
C ALA A 105 3.19 12.30 -10.24
N ARG A 106 3.73 13.17 -11.10
CA ARG A 106 5.16 13.54 -11.11
C ARG A 106 5.61 14.07 -9.75
N GLN A 107 4.80 14.94 -9.13
CA GLN A 107 5.08 15.44 -7.78
C GLN A 107 5.04 14.33 -6.74
N PHE A 108 4.09 13.40 -6.82
CA PHE A 108 4.06 12.24 -5.94
C PHE A 108 5.33 11.39 -6.06
N LEU A 109 5.81 11.12 -7.28
CA LEU A 109 7.04 10.34 -7.50
C LEU A 109 8.26 10.98 -6.81
N SER A 110 8.32 12.31 -6.74
CA SER A 110 9.45 13.03 -6.10
C SER A 110 9.35 13.13 -4.58
N LEU A 111 8.16 12.94 -4.00
CA LEU A 111 7.92 13.01 -2.55
C LEU A 111 8.15 11.69 -1.81
N ILE A 112 8.18 10.56 -2.53
CA ILE A 112 8.32 9.23 -1.93
C ILE A 112 9.74 8.66 -2.07
N HIS A 113 9.99 7.52 -1.42
CA HIS A 113 11.30 6.87 -1.38
C HIS A 113 11.82 6.57 -2.82
N PRO A 114 13.08 6.91 -3.17
CA PRO A 114 13.62 6.74 -4.54
C PRO A 114 13.64 5.28 -5.06
N GLY A 115 13.76 4.32 -4.15
CA GLY A 115 13.66 2.88 -4.46
C GLY A 115 12.26 2.41 -4.87
N SER A 116 11.24 3.26 -4.79
CA SER A 116 9.86 2.90 -5.13
C SER A 116 9.68 2.57 -6.61
N VAL A 117 8.68 1.77 -6.93
CA VAL A 117 8.30 1.38 -8.28
C VAL A 117 6.83 1.60 -8.52
N PHE A 118 6.48 1.89 -9.77
CA PHE A 118 5.14 2.32 -10.15
C PHE A 118 4.68 1.58 -11.40
N ALA A 119 3.41 1.22 -11.42
CA ALA A 119 2.71 0.69 -12.58
C ALA A 119 1.48 1.56 -12.85
N VAL A 120 1.03 1.56 -14.10
CA VAL A 120 -0.14 2.33 -14.54
C VAL A 120 -1.08 1.38 -15.27
N ILE A 121 -2.31 1.32 -14.79
CA ILE A 121 -3.44 0.68 -15.47
C ILE A 121 -4.49 1.74 -15.78
N GLY A 122 -5.20 1.55 -16.88
CA GLY A 122 -6.41 2.32 -17.19
C GLY A 122 -7.58 1.37 -17.32
N PHE A 123 -8.77 1.82 -16.95
CA PHE A 123 -9.95 1.00 -17.00
C PHE A 123 -11.19 1.75 -17.44
N ASN A 124 -12.01 1.02 -18.18
CA ASN A 124 -13.32 1.39 -18.65
C ASN A 124 -14.12 0.08 -18.79
N ASP A 125 -14.65 -0.23 -19.98
CA ASP A 125 -15.27 -1.53 -20.28
C ASP A 125 -14.24 -2.68 -20.31
N ARG A 126 -12.95 -2.35 -20.31
CA ARG A 126 -11.81 -3.27 -20.18
C ARG A 126 -10.77 -2.71 -19.22
N VAL A 127 -9.94 -3.58 -18.66
CA VAL A 127 -8.78 -3.18 -17.85
C VAL A 127 -7.52 -3.39 -18.66
N ARG A 128 -6.74 -2.32 -18.87
CA ARG A 128 -5.50 -2.34 -19.66
C ARG A 128 -4.30 -1.92 -18.82
N VAL A 129 -3.20 -2.66 -18.95
CA VAL A 129 -1.92 -2.29 -18.33
C VAL A 129 -1.13 -1.43 -19.33
N PHE A 130 -0.92 -0.16 -19.00
CA PHE A 130 -0.15 0.77 -19.84
C PHE A 130 1.34 0.75 -19.51
N GLN A 131 1.69 0.44 -18.27
CA GLN A 131 3.07 0.34 -17.79
C GLN A 131 3.16 -0.63 -16.63
N ARG A 132 4.06 -1.61 -16.73
CA ARG A 132 4.44 -2.48 -15.60
C ARG A 132 5.41 -1.75 -14.65
N PHE A 133 5.73 -2.34 -13.50
CA PHE A 133 6.58 -1.71 -12.49
C PHE A 133 7.89 -1.16 -13.05
N THR A 134 8.10 0.13 -12.84
CA THR A 134 9.31 0.88 -13.21
C THR A 134 9.55 1.99 -12.18
N ASN A 135 10.78 2.44 -12.03
CA ASN A 135 11.14 3.64 -11.26
C ASN A 135 11.52 4.82 -12.16
N ASP A 136 11.39 4.68 -13.49
CA ASP A 136 11.60 5.73 -14.49
C ASP A 136 10.37 6.66 -14.58
N PRO A 137 10.45 7.92 -14.12
CA PRO A 137 9.31 8.85 -14.13
C PRO A 137 8.78 9.13 -15.54
N ALA A 138 9.66 9.20 -16.54
CA ALA A 138 9.26 9.49 -17.92
C ALA A 138 8.43 8.34 -18.52
N ARG A 139 8.66 7.09 -18.10
CA ARG A 139 7.80 5.95 -18.50
C ARG A 139 6.42 6.03 -17.87
N ILE A 140 6.32 6.49 -16.62
CA ILE A 140 5.04 6.67 -15.92
C ILE A 140 4.24 7.79 -16.57
N GLU A 141 4.86 8.94 -16.84
CA GLU A 141 4.21 10.07 -17.50
C GLU A 141 3.65 9.68 -18.87
N ARG A 142 4.47 9.04 -19.72
CA ARG A 142 4.01 8.51 -21.01
C ARG A 142 2.87 7.49 -20.87
N ALA A 143 2.79 6.76 -19.76
CA ALA A 143 1.73 5.79 -19.53
C ALA A 143 0.40 6.49 -19.20
N PHE A 144 0.43 7.57 -18.40
CA PHE A 144 -0.74 8.43 -18.19
C PHE A 144 -1.22 9.04 -19.52
N GLU A 145 -0.30 9.50 -20.39
CA GLU A 145 -0.68 10.03 -21.72
C GLU A 145 -1.40 8.99 -22.57
N ARG A 146 -0.95 7.73 -22.54
CA ARG A 146 -1.58 6.63 -23.30
C ARG A 146 -2.90 6.20 -22.71
N ALA A 147 -3.12 6.37 -21.41
CA ALA A 147 -4.37 6.06 -20.71
C ALA A 147 -5.51 7.04 -21.05
N ARG A 148 -5.39 7.83 -22.12
CA ARG A 148 -6.40 8.79 -22.60
C ARG A 148 -7.55 8.22 -23.43
N GLU A 149 -7.59 6.90 -23.67
CA GLU A 149 -8.69 6.32 -24.46
C GLU A 149 -10.01 6.42 -23.68
N VAL A 150 -10.88 7.35 -24.10
CA VAL A 150 -12.16 7.63 -23.44
C VAL A 150 -13.29 6.81 -24.05
N GLY A 151 -14.10 6.18 -23.19
CA GLY A 151 -15.36 5.56 -23.57
C GLY A 151 -15.64 4.27 -22.81
N GLY A 152 -16.85 3.73 -22.93
CA GLY A 152 -17.24 2.50 -22.24
C GLY A 152 -17.77 2.71 -20.82
N ARG A 153 -18.27 1.62 -20.23
CA ARG A 153 -18.83 1.59 -18.86
C ARG A 153 -17.73 1.30 -17.84
N THR A 154 -17.86 1.79 -16.62
CA THR A 154 -16.81 1.63 -15.60
C THR A 154 -16.79 0.22 -14.99
N ARG A 155 -15.60 -0.41 -14.95
CA ARG A 155 -15.29 -1.68 -14.26
C ARG A 155 -14.26 -1.48 -13.14
N LEU A 156 -14.65 -0.66 -12.17
CA LEU A 156 -13.81 -0.25 -11.05
C LEU A 156 -13.32 -1.46 -10.23
N TYR A 157 -14.20 -2.39 -9.85
CA TYR A 157 -13.81 -3.52 -9.01
C TYR A 157 -12.87 -4.49 -9.73
N ASP A 158 -13.10 -4.78 -11.02
CA ASP A 158 -12.18 -5.60 -11.80
C ASP A 158 -10.81 -4.89 -11.98
N ALA A 159 -10.79 -3.55 -12.07
CA ALA A 159 -9.56 -2.78 -12.15
C ALA A 159 -8.75 -2.85 -10.85
N LEU A 160 -9.40 -2.70 -9.70
CA LEU A 160 -8.78 -2.89 -8.39
C LEU A 160 -8.23 -4.30 -8.23
N ASP A 161 -8.99 -5.32 -8.65
CA ASP A 161 -8.53 -6.70 -8.63
C ASP A 161 -7.29 -6.95 -9.49
N ARG A 162 -7.27 -6.34 -10.68
CA ARG A 162 -6.10 -6.37 -11.56
C ARG A 162 -4.90 -5.69 -10.93
N ALA A 163 -5.09 -4.54 -10.27
CA ALA A 163 -4.04 -3.83 -9.56
C ALA A 163 -3.46 -4.66 -8.39
N ILE A 164 -4.33 -5.29 -7.59
CA ILE A 164 -3.94 -6.21 -6.51
C ILE A 164 -3.15 -7.40 -7.07
N THR A 165 -3.57 -7.94 -8.22
CA THR A 165 -2.88 -9.04 -8.89
C THR A 165 -1.48 -8.63 -9.37
N LEU A 166 -1.34 -7.43 -9.96
CA LEU A 166 -0.03 -6.89 -10.34
C LEU A 166 0.88 -6.74 -9.11
N LEU A 167 0.38 -6.12 -8.03
CA LEU A 167 1.15 -5.90 -6.80
C LEU A 167 1.57 -7.20 -6.13
N SER A 168 0.72 -8.22 -6.11
CA SER A 168 1.02 -9.50 -5.46
C SER A 168 1.97 -10.37 -6.28
N ARG A 169 1.89 -10.34 -7.61
CA ARG A 169 2.64 -11.25 -8.50
C ARG A 169 3.88 -10.63 -9.13
N GLU A 170 3.85 -9.34 -9.46
CA GLU A 170 4.88 -8.69 -10.28
C GLU A 170 5.70 -7.66 -9.50
N ALA A 171 5.20 -7.13 -8.37
CA ALA A 171 5.98 -6.15 -7.60
C ALA A 171 7.17 -6.80 -6.88
N PRO A 172 8.32 -6.09 -6.77
CA PRO A 172 9.42 -6.56 -5.97
C PRO A 172 9.00 -6.71 -4.50
N ARG A 173 9.34 -7.83 -3.87
CA ARG A 173 9.05 -8.05 -2.43
C ARG A 173 9.93 -7.20 -1.52
N ARG A 174 11.18 -6.95 -1.95
CA ARG A 174 12.16 -6.14 -1.24
C ARG A 174 12.90 -5.22 -2.20
N ARG A 175 13.22 -4.01 -1.76
CA ARG A 175 14.07 -3.01 -2.43
C ARG A 175 14.93 -2.37 -1.35
N ASP A 176 16.20 -2.14 -1.63
CA ASP A 176 17.13 -1.49 -0.69
C ASP A 176 17.15 -2.15 0.70
N GLY A 177 17.09 -3.49 0.74
CA GLY A 177 17.06 -4.28 1.98
C GLY A 177 15.73 -4.25 2.75
N ARG A 178 14.77 -3.41 2.35
CA ARG A 178 13.49 -3.17 3.03
C ARG A 178 12.34 -3.92 2.34
N ILE A 179 11.29 -4.26 3.11
CA ILE A 179 10.04 -4.82 2.54
C ILE A 179 9.31 -3.69 1.82
N VAL A 180 8.80 -3.99 0.62
CA VAL A 180 8.07 -3.02 -0.19
C VAL A 180 6.61 -2.95 0.27
N ARG A 181 6.13 -1.73 0.55
CA ARG A 181 4.72 -1.49 0.87
C ARG A 181 3.91 -1.41 -0.42
N ARG A 182 2.76 -2.08 -0.48
CA ARG A 182 1.92 -2.18 -1.69
C ARG A 182 0.74 -1.24 -1.59
N VAL A 183 0.57 -0.40 -2.61
CA VAL A 183 -0.46 0.65 -2.63
C VAL A 183 -1.15 0.67 -3.98
N VAL A 184 -2.47 0.81 -3.97
CA VAL A 184 -3.25 1.22 -5.14
C VAL A 184 -3.72 2.64 -4.93
N ILE A 185 -3.55 3.49 -5.94
CA ILE A 185 -4.15 4.82 -5.99
C ILE A 185 -5.10 4.80 -7.19
N VAL A 186 -6.41 4.78 -6.92
CA VAL A 186 -7.44 4.79 -7.96
C VAL A 186 -8.00 6.19 -8.14
N ILE A 187 -8.10 6.65 -9.38
CA ILE A 187 -8.75 7.92 -9.75
C ILE A 187 -10.02 7.57 -10.51
N THR A 188 -11.19 7.96 -10.01
CA THR A 188 -12.50 7.52 -10.55
C THR A 188 -13.63 8.46 -10.12
N ASP A 189 -14.79 8.37 -10.77
CA ASP A 189 -16.04 8.97 -10.28
C ASP A 189 -16.75 8.12 -9.20
N GLY A 190 -16.23 6.91 -8.93
CA GLY A 190 -16.67 6.01 -7.88
C GLY A 190 -17.85 5.11 -8.24
N PHE A 191 -18.33 5.12 -9.48
CA PHE A 191 -19.43 4.26 -9.92
C PHE A 191 -18.92 3.00 -10.64
N ASP A 192 -19.24 1.83 -10.10
CA ASP A 192 -19.05 0.56 -10.80
C ASP A 192 -20.33 0.13 -11.52
N TYR A 193 -20.21 -0.32 -12.78
CA TYR A 193 -21.38 -0.69 -13.57
C TYR A 193 -21.41 -2.12 -14.06
N THR A 194 -20.25 -2.73 -14.32
CA THR A 194 -20.18 -4.02 -15.03
C THR A 194 -19.13 -4.96 -14.48
N SER A 195 -18.50 -4.67 -13.35
CA SER A 195 -17.50 -5.56 -12.80
C SER A 195 -18.07 -6.95 -12.50
N THR A 196 -17.23 -7.96 -12.69
CA THR A 196 -17.58 -9.37 -12.42
C THR A 196 -17.24 -9.77 -10.99
N ILE A 197 -16.22 -9.15 -10.40
CA ILE A 197 -15.84 -9.38 -9.01
C ILE A 197 -16.68 -8.51 -8.07
N SER A 198 -17.05 -9.06 -6.91
CA SER A 198 -17.75 -8.29 -5.88
C SER A 198 -16.79 -7.42 -5.07
N HIS A 199 -17.29 -6.32 -4.52
CA HIS A 199 -16.50 -5.45 -3.64
C HIS A 199 -15.96 -6.18 -2.40
N THR A 200 -16.73 -7.14 -1.85
CA THR A 200 -16.31 -7.97 -0.71
C THR A 200 -15.08 -8.81 -1.06
N GLU A 201 -15.05 -9.40 -2.25
CA GLU A 201 -13.90 -10.18 -2.70
C GLU A 201 -12.68 -9.28 -2.98
N VAL A 202 -12.88 -8.07 -3.52
CA VAL A 202 -11.80 -7.08 -3.66
C VAL A 202 -11.17 -6.75 -2.30
N ILE A 203 -11.98 -6.53 -1.26
CA ILE A 203 -11.50 -6.29 0.11
C ILE A 203 -10.69 -7.49 0.62
N HIS A 204 -11.23 -8.70 0.46
CA HIS A 204 -10.56 -9.92 0.89
C HIS A 204 -9.19 -10.08 0.20
N ARG A 205 -9.14 -9.95 -1.12
CA ARG A 205 -7.90 -10.08 -1.90
C ARG A 205 -6.89 -8.99 -1.60
N ALA A 206 -7.34 -7.74 -1.40
CA ALA A 206 -6.48 -6.64 -1.01
C ALA A 206 -5.82 -6.89 0.35
N ASN A 207 -6.61 -7.31 1.34
CA ASN A 207 -6.11 -7.61 2.69
C ASN A 207 -5.14 -8.81 2.70
N ALA A 208 -5.45 -9.87 1.95
CA ALA A 208 -4.57 -11.03 1.80
C ALA A 208 -3.24 -10.67 1.08
N ALA A 209 -3.27 -9.72 0.16
CA ALA A 209 -2.09 -9.22 -0.54
C ALA A 209 -1.38 -8.07 0.20
N GLU A 210 -1.88 -7.63 1.36
CA GLU A 210 -1.38 -6.48 2.13
C GLU A 210 -1.33 -5.19 1.28
N VAL A 211 -2.39 -4.97 0.50
CA VAL A 211 -2.54 -3.81 -0.39
C VAL A 211 -3.45 -2.78 0.27
N THR A 212 -2.94 -1.56 0.43
CA THR A 212 -3.75 -0.39 0.82
C THR A 212 -4.31 0.30 -0.41
N ILE A 213 -5.62 0.59 -0.44
CA ILE A 213 -6.28 1.24 -1.58
C ILE A 213 -6.68 2.66 -1.19
N TYR A 214 -6.02 3.65 -1.77
CA TYR A 214 -6.44 5.05 -1.75
C TYR A 214 -7.29 5.36 -2.98
N SER A 215 -8.29 6.22 -2.82
CA SER A 215 -9.08 6.75 -3.93
C SER A 215 -8.98 8.26 -4.02
N ILE A 216 -8.98 8.73 -5.25
CA ILE A 216 -9.19 10.13 -5.60
C ILE A 216 -10.50 10.15 -6.38
N THR A 217 -11.58 10.48 -5.68
CA THR A 217 -12.93 10.52 -6.25
C THR A 217 -13.17 11.88 -6.91
N LEU A 218 -13.68 11.87 -8.13
CA LEU A 218 -14.23 13.03 -8.81
C LEU A 218 -15.73 13.12 -8.49
N PRO A 219 -16.13 13.91 -7.48
CA PRO A 219 -17.50 13.88 -6.98
C PRO A 219 -18.51 14.43 -7.98
N SER A 220 -19.66 13.78 -8.05
CA SER A 220 -20.88 14.35 -8.64
C SER A 220 -21.73 15.01 -7.55
N TYR A 221 -22.37 16.13 -7.89
CA TYR A 221 -23.25 16.86 -6.96
C TYR A 221 -24.67 16.97 -7.51
N VAL A 222 -25.65 16.84 -6.62
CA VAL A 222 -27.05 17.18 -6.89
C VAL A 222 -27.40 18.52 -6.24
N LEU A 223 -28.27 19.28 -6.90
CA LEU A 223 -28.86 20.48 -6.32
C LEU A 223 -29.92 20.06 -5.28
N SER A 224 -29.83 20.65 -4.09
CA SER A 224 -30.81 20.50 -3.02
C SER A 224 -31.23 21.86 -2.48
N VAL A 225 -32.32 21.90 -1.71
CA VAL A 225 -32.83 23.14 -1.08
C VAL A 225 -31.77 23.78 -0.16
N THR A 226 -30.88 22.98 0.42
CA THR A 226 -29.79 23.43 1.31
C THR A 226 -28.46 23.65 0.59
N GLY A 227 -28.43 23.66 -0.75
CA GLY A 227 -27.22 23.82 -1.56
C GLY A 227 -26.81 22.57 -2.33
N ARG A 228 -25.56 22.51 -2.79
CA ARG A 228 -25.05 21.35 -3.54
C ARG A 228 -24.67 20.23 -2.57
N ARG A 229 -25.14 19.01 -2.81
CA ARG A 229 -24.82 17.83 -2.00
C ARG A 229 -24.09 16.80 -2.84
N ARG A 230 -22.94 16.30 -2.35
CA ARG A 230 -22.20 15.19 -2.98
C ARG A 230 -23.08 13.95 -3.03
N VAL A 231 -23.12 13.30 -4.18
CA VAL A 231 -23.81 12.02 -4.35
C VAL A 231 -22.90 10.91 -3.80
N PRO A 232 -23.35 10.11 -2.82
CA PRO A 232 -22.62 8.92 -2.40
C PRO A 232 -22.49 7.94 -3.58
N THR A 233 -21.26 7.50 -3.82
CA THR A 233 -20.89 6.60 -4.91
C THR A 233 -20.94 5.14 -4.47
N LEU A 234 -20.86 4.20 -5.42
CA LEU A 234 -20.75 2.77 -5.09
C LEU A 234 -19.43 2.45 -4.38
N LEU A 235 -18.37 3.20 -4.68
CA LEU A 235 -17.10 3.11 -3.95
C LEU A 235 -17.27 3.51 -2.48
N ASP A 236 -18.00 4.60 -2.19
CA ASP A 236 -18.30 5.02 -0.80
C ASP A 236 -19.05 3.92 -0.04
N ALA A 237 -20.10 3.37 -0.65
CA ALA A 237 -20.95 2.35 -0.05
C ALA A 237 -20.23 1.00 0.14
N SER A 238 -19.31 0.65 -0.76
CA SER A 238 -18.57 -0.63 -0.73
C SER A 238 -17.68 -0.81 0.50
N GLY A 239 -17.20 0.30 1.07
CA GLY A 239 -16.21 0.29 2.14
C GLY A 239 -14.82 -0.22 1.75
N ILE A 240 -14.52 -0.45 0.45
CA ILE A 240 -13.22 -0.98 -0.02
C ILE A 240 -12.05 -0.17 0.55
N VAL A 241 -12.08 1.15 0.35
CA VAL A 241 -11.01 2.08 0.74
C VAL A 241 -10.77 2.00 2.25
N ARG A 242 -11.83 2.13 3.05
CA ARG A 242 -11.76 2.08 4.51
C ARG A 242 -11.30 0.71 5.04
N GLN A 243 -11.80 -0.38 4.45
CA GLN A 243 -11.52 -1.74 4.94
C GLN A 243 -10.15 -2.28 4.49
N THR A 244 -9.50 -1.61 3.54
CA THR A 244 -8.10 -1.85 3.13
C THR A 244 -7.14 -0.79 3.66
N GLY A 245 -7.65 0.16 4.45
CA GLY A 245 -6.83 1.10 5.21
C GLY A 245 -6.44 2.38 4.52
N GLY A 246 -6.95 2.60 3.33
CA GLY A 246 -6.72 3.85 2.64
C GLY A 246 -7.73 4.90 3.05
N ARG A 247 -7.68 6.00 2.30
CA ARG A 247 -8.54 7.16 2.47
C ARG A 247 -9.07 7.57 1.10
N ASP A 248 -10.31 8.04 1.10
CA ASP A 248 -10.90 8.71 -0.05
C ASP A 248 -10.57 10.19 0.01
N PHE A 249 -10.07 10.71 -1.11
CA PHE A 249 -9.78 12.11 -1.34
C PHE A 249 -10.74 12.63 -2.42
N SER A 250 -11.31 13.81 -2.19
CA SER A 250 -12.23 14.43 -3.14
C SER A 250 -11.49 15.43 -4.02
N ALA A 251 -11.54 15.27 -5.34
CA ALA A 251 -10.96 16.20 -6.30
C ALA A 251 -12.01 17.20 -6.80
N GLU A 252 -12.51 18.05 -5.90
CA GLU A 252 -13.64 18.96 -6.17
C GLU A 252 -13.34 19.96 -7.30
N GLU A 253 -12.15 20.57 -7.28
CA GLU A 253 -11.70 21.55 -8.27
C GLU A 253 -10.88 20.93 -9.40
N ARG A 254 -10.81 19.59 -9.46
CA ARG A 254 -9.90 18.85 -10.35
C ARG A 254 -8.42 19.21 -10.14
N ASP A 255 -8.07 19.76 -8.99
CA ASP A 255 -6.69 19.93 -8.56
C ASP A 255 -6.21 18.66 -7.84
N PHE A 256 -5.36 17.91 -8.53
CA PHE A 256 -4.82 16.65 -8.04
C PHE A 256 -3.54 16.85 -7.22
N ALA A 257 -2.80 17.94 -7.43
CA ALA A 257 -1.50 18.17 -6.79
C ALA A 257 -1.55 18.14 -5.25
N PRO A 258 -2.46 18.87 -4.57
CA PRO A 258 -2.55 18.83 -3.11
C PRO A 258 -3.00 17.45 -2.60
N ILE A 259 -3.81 16.72 -3.37
CA ILE A 259 -4.29 15.39 -3.02
C ILE A 259 -3.15 14.38 -3.05
N PHE A 260 -2.39 14.34 -4.14
CA PHE A 260 -1.23 13.45 -4.25
C PHE A 260 -0.17 13.78 -3.21
N LYS A 261 0.07 15.07 -2.95
CA LYS A 261 0.93 15.50 -1.84
C LYS A 261 0.43 14.96 -0.49
N ALA A 262 -0.86 15.11 -0.20
CA ALA A 262 -1.45 14.63 1.05
C ALA A 262 -1.37 13.09 1.18
N ILE A 263 -1.54 12.34 0.08
CA ILE A 263 -1.34 10.88 0.07
C ILE A 263 0.12 10.54 0.40
N ALA A 264 1.09 11.22 -0.22
CA ALA A 264 2.51 11.00 0.06
C ALA A 264 2.88 11.33 1.52
N GLU A 265 2.37 12.44 2.05
CA GLU A 265 2.54 12.86 3.44
C GLU A 265 1.92 11.84 4.40
N GLU A 266 0.71 11.38 4.15
CA GLU A 266 0.03 10.36 4.96
C GLU A 266 0.82 9.04 4.99
N ILE A 267 1.29 8.59 3.83
CA ILE A 267 2.10 7.37 3.72
C ILE A 267 3.39 7.53 4.54
N ARG A 268 4.07 8.68 4.44
CA ARG A 268 5.30 8.96 5.20
C ARG A 268 5.05 9.13 6.70
N ALA A 269 3.92 9.67 7.09
CA ALA A 269 3.53 9.88 8.49
C ALA A 269 3.04 8.60 9.18
N SER A 270 2.90 7.48 8.45
CA SER A 270 2.41 6.24 9.02
C SER A 270 3.46 5.48 9.83
N TYR A 271 2.99 4.77 10.85
CA TYR A 271 3.71 3.75 11.60
C TYR A 271 3.32 2.37 11.09
N THR A 272 4.22 1.42 11.20
CA THR A 272 3.96 0.02 10.87
C THR A 272 4.15 -0.81 12.12
N LEU A 273 3.08 -1.48 12.54
CA LEU A 273 3.08 -2.43 13.64
C LEU A 273 2.97 -3.84 13.06
N ALA A 274 3.67 -4.82 13.63
CA ALA A 274 3.36 -6.22 13.34
C ALA A 274 3.35 -7.05 14.63
N TYR A 275 2.50 -8.06 14.66
CA TYR A 275 2.39 -8.99 15.77
C TYR A 275 2.19 -10.42 15.24
N TYR A 276 2.44 -11.40 16.10
CA TYR A 276 2.11 -12.79 15.82
C TYR A 276 0.73 -13.10 16.41
N PRO A 277 -0.26 -13.50 15.60
CA PRO A 277 -1.51 -14.01 16.12
C PRO A 277 -1.30 -15.27 16.98
N PRO A 278 -2.22 -15.54 17.93
CA PRO A 278 -2.28 -16.81 18.65
C PRO A 278 -2.24 -17.99 17.68
N LEU A 279 -1.54 -19.07 18.05
CA LEU A 279 -1.27 -20.21 17.15
C LEU A 279 -2.57 -20.82 16.62
N GLU A 280 -3.57 -20.97 17.50
CA GLU A 280 -4.92 -21.45 17.24
C GLU A 280 -5.70 -20.59 16.25
N HIS A 281 -5.34 -19.31 16.10
CA HIS A 281 -6.03 -18.35 15.22
C HIS A 281 -5.33 -18.20 13.86
N ARG A 282 -4.14 -18.79 13.66
CA ARG A 282 -3.39 -18.59 12.40
C ARG A 282 -4.03 -19.26 11.20
N ARG A 283 -4.85 -20.31 11.41
CA ARG A 283 -5.38 -21.17 10.35
C ARG A 283 -6.83 -21.63 10.53
N ASP A 284 -7.59 -20.96 11.38
CA ASP A 284 -8.94 -21.42 11.74
C ASP A 284 -10.04 -21.03 10.72
N GLY A 285 -9.68 -20.33 9.64
CA GLY A 285 -10.63 -19.87 8.63
C GLY A 285 -11.57 -18.75 9.10
N ARG A 286 -11.35 -18.16 10.29
CA ARG A 286 -12.23 -17.13 10.86
C ARG A 286 -11.67 -15.72 10.66
N PHE A 287 -12.57 -14.75 10.72
CA PHE A 287 -12.19 -13.35 10.72
C PHE A 287 -11.78 -12.95 12.14
N HIS A 288 -10.59 -12.36 12.26
CA HIS A 288 -10.07 -11.83 13.51
C HIS A 288 -9.99 -10.31 13.44
N GLU A 289 -10.53 -9.66 14.48
CA GLU A 289 -10.46 -8.22 14.64
C GLU A 289 -9.08 -7.79 15.13
N ILE A 290 -8.61 -6.67 14.62
CA ILE A 290 -7.42 -5.98 15.12
C ILE A 290 -7.84 -4.58 15.53
N THR A 291 -7.44 -4.17 16.72
CA THR A 291 -7.65 -2.82 17.21
C THR A 291 -6.32 -2.24 17.66
N VAL A 292 -5.99 -1.06 17.15
CA VAL A 292 -4.83 -0.30 17.58
C VAL A 292 -5.29 0.97 18.28
N THR A 293 -4.79 1.18 19.49
CA THR A 293 -4.97 2.43 20.24
C THR A 293 -3.62 3.05 20.57
N VAL A 294 -3.63 4.33 20.92
CA VAL A 294 -2.46 5.06 21.39
C VAL A 294 -2.72 5.50 22.83
N ARG A 295 -1.73 5.33 23.69
CA ARG A 295 -1.81 5.65 25.13
C ARG A 295 -1.77 7.15 25.41
N ARG A 296 -1.15 7.92 24.51
CA ARG A 296 -1.08 9.38 24.61
C ARG A 296 -2.50 9.96 24.43
N PRO A 297 -3.02 10.74 25.41
CA PRO A 297 -4.39 11.25 25.36
C PRO A 297 -4.57 12.29 24.25
N GLY A 298 -5.81 12.42 23.76
CA GLY A 298 -6.18 13.41 22.74
C GLY A 298 -5.78 13.03 21.31
N LEU A 299 -5.14 11.89 21.11
CA LEU A 299 -4.74 11.43 19.78
C LEU A 299 -5.81 10.55 19.13
N ILE A 300 -5.97 10.73 17.82
CA ILE A 300 -6.89 9.97 16.98
C ILE A 300 -6.10 8.99 16.13
N VAL A 301 -6.47 7.72 16.20
CA VAL A 301 -5.80 6.63 15.48
C VAL A 301 -6.62 6.22 14.27
N ARG A 302 -5.97 6.15 13.10
CA ARG A 302 -6.51 5.50 11.91
C ARG A 302 -5.61 4.35 11.49
N GLN A 303 -6.15 3.14 11.51
CA GLN A 303 -5.43 1.91 11.17
C GLN A 303 -5.80 1.40 9.77
N SER A 304 -4.86 0.70 9.13
CA SER A 304 -4.96 0.28 7.74
C SER A 304 -5.80 -0.98 7.50
N ARG A 305 -6.21 -1.67 8.56
CA ARG A 305 -7.17 -2.77 8.48
C ARG A 305 -7.76 -2.99 9.86
N ARG A 306 -9.03 -3.35 9.92
CA ARG A 306 -9.74 -3.69 11.17
C ARG A 306 -9.63 -5.15 11.54
N GLY A 307 -8.99 -5.95 10.71
CA GLY A 307 -8.91 -7.39 10.88
C GLY A 307 -8.43 -8.08 9.62
N TYR A 308 -8.49 -9.40 9.65
CA TYR A 308 -8.14 -10.26 8.52
C TYR A 308 -8.89 -11.59 8.64
N LEU A 309 -9.13 -12.23 7.50
CA LEU A 309 -9.59 -13.61 7.46
C LEU A 309 -8.36 -14.52 7.55
N ALA A 310 -8.27 -15.34 8.60
CA ALA A 310 -7.23 -16.35 8.68
C ALA A 310 -7.43 -17.38 7.55
N PRO A 311 -6.36 -17.87 6.90
CA PRO A 311 -6.49 -18.97 5.94
C PRO A 311 -7.08 -20.20 6.63
N GLN A 312 -7.75 -21.08 5.90
CA GLN A 312 -8.18 -22.36 6.43
C GLN A 312 -7.06 -23.39 6.27
N GLY A 313 -6.76 -24.18 7.30
CA GLY A 313 -5.72 -25.20 7.24
C GLY A 313 -5.71 -26.20 8.38
#